data_AF-A0A7Y7BHV8-F1
#
_entry.id   AF-A0A7Y7BHV8-F1
#
_cell.length_a   1.000
_cell.length_b   1.000
_cell.length_c   1.000
_cell.angle_alpha   90.00
_cell.angle_beta   90.00
_cell.angle_gamma   90.00
#
_symmetry.space_group_name_H-M   'P 1'
#
loop_
_entity.id
_entity.type
_entity.pdbx_description
1 polymer ?
#
loop_
_entity_poly.entity_id
_entity_poly.type
_entity_poly.pdbx_seq_one_letter_code
_entity_poly.pdbx_strand_id
1 'polypeptide(L)'
;MASLFVLFGGALAYHYLEGWSYIDSLYFAAITLSTVGYGDFSPQTDLGKLFTIIYIGIGVGLILTFINTVYQHFRETRQQFAESKKGNLKK
;
A
#
# COMPACT_ATOMS: atom_id res chain seq x y z
N MET A 1 7.89 -1.90 -5.88
CA MET A 1 7.67 -1.22 -7.17
C MET A 1 6.19 -0.94 -7.44
N ALA A 2 5.32 -1.97 -7.43
CA ALA A 2 3.88 -1.78 -7.66
C ALA A 2 3.23 -0.71 -6.76
N SER A 3 3.57 -0.69 -5.46
CA SER A 3 3.05 0.29 -4.51
C SER A 3 3.40 1.75 -4.86
N LEU A 4 4.60 2.00 -5.41
CA LEU A 4 4.99 3.35 -5.84
C LEU A 4 4.17 3.80 -7.04
N PHE A 5 3.96 2.92 -8.01
CA PHE A 5 3.11 3.24 -9.17
C PHE A 5 1.66 3.52 -8.77
N VAL A 6 1.10 2.76 -7.84
CA VAL A 6 -0.26 2.99 -7.34
C VAL A 6 -0.36 4.31 -6.56
N LEU A 7 0.66 4.64 -5.76
CA LEU A 7 0.70 5.89 -5.00
C LEU A 7 0.80 7.12 -5.92
N PHE A 8 1.80 7.16 -6.80
CA PHE A 8 2.00 8.28 -7.72
C PHE A 8 0.89 8.37 -8.78
N GLY A 9 0.43 7.23 -9.30
CA GLY A 9 -0.70 7.19 -10.22
C GLY A 9 -2.01 7.68 -9.58
N GLY A 10 -2.26 7.28 -8.33
CA GLY A 10 -3.38 7.79 -7.54
C GLY A 10 -3.29 9.30 -7.31
N ALA A 11 -2.12 9.79 -6.90
CA ALA A 11 -1.88 11.23 -6.69
C ALA A 11 -2.11 12.06 -7.96
N LEU A 12 -1.64 11.58 -9.12
CA LEU A 12 -1.87 12.25 -10.40
C LEU A 12 -3.36 12.26 -10.79
N ALA A 13 -4.06 11.15 -10.55
CA ALA A 13 -5.50 11.07 -10.80
C ALA A 13 -6.28 12.05 -9.91
N TYR A 14 -5.98 12.12 -8.61
CA TYR A 14 -6.62 13.07 -7.69
C TYR A 14 -6.32 14.52 -8.05
N HIS A 15 -5.09 14.84 -8.46
CA HIS A 15 -4.75 16.18 -8.94
C HIS A 15 -5.62 16.59 -10.14
N TYR A 16 -5.83 15.68 -11.11
CA TYR A 16 -6.64 15.98 -12.30
C TYR A 16 -8.15 15.99 -12.03
N LEU A 17 -8.64 15.07 -11.19
CA LEU A 17 -10.07 14.90 -10.92
C LEU A 17 -10.61 15.93 -9.92
N GLU A 18 -9.84 16.26 -8.89
CA GLU A 18 -10.28 17.13 -7.79
C GLU A 18 -9.60 18.51 -7.80
N GLY A 19 -8.58 18.72 -8.66
CA GLY A 19 -7.86 19.99 -8.74
C GLY A 19 -6.99 20.31 -7.51
N TRP A 20 -6.76 19.32 -6.63
CA TRP A 20 -5.92 19.48 -5.45
C TRP A 20 -4.45 19.65 -5.81
N SER A 21 -3.64 20.22 -4.93
CA SER A 21 -2.19 20.27 -5.18
C SER A 21 -1.59 18.86 -5.26
N TYR A 22 -0.43 18.71 -5.90
CA TYR A 22 0.25 17.41 -5.97
C TYR A 22 0.53 16.82 -4.59
N ILE A 23 0.85 17.68 -3.62
CA ILE A 23 1.18 17.27 -2.25
C ILE A 23 -0.08 16.79 -1.52
N ASP A 24 -1.19 17.53 -1.63
CA ASP A 24 -2.47 17.14 -1.02
C ASP A 24 -3.02 15.86 -1.65
N SER A 25 -2.86 15.70 -2.97
CA SER A 25 -3.25 14.50 -3.70
C SER A 25 -2.42 13.28 -3.28
N LEU A 26 -1.12 13.46 -3.09
CA LEU A 26 -0.22 12.41 -2.60
C LEU A 26 -0.55 12.04 -1.15
N TYR A 27 -0.83 13.04 -0.32
CA TYR A 27 -1.26 12.85 1.05
C TYR A 27 -2.57 12.05 1.11
N PHE A 28 -3.60 12.46 0.37
CA PHE A 28 -4.88 11.75 0.33
C PHE A 28 -4.72 10.31 -0.18
N ALA A 29 -3.94 10.10 -1.24
CA ALA A 29 -3.64 8.76 -1.77
C ALA A 29 -2.94 7.89 -0.71
N ALA A 30 -1.96 8.44 0.01
CA ALA A 30 -1.22 7.73 1.04
C ALA A 30 -2.10 7.34 2.23
N ILE A 31 -2.87 8.28 2.81
CA ILE A 31 -3.73 8.01 3.97
C ILE A 31 -4.88 7.05 3.62
N THR A 32 -5.32 7.05 2.36
CA THR A 32 -6.35 6.12 1.85
C THR A 32 -5.77 4.71 1.72
N LEU A 33 -4.58 4.56 1.11
CA LEU A 33 -3.91 3.26 0.98
C LEU A 33 -3.51 2.67 2.33
N SER A 34 -3.09 3.51 3.29
CA SER A 34 -2.74 3.07 4.64
C SER A 34 -3.97 2.87 5.52
N THR A 35 -5.19 3.09 5.01
CA THR A 35 -6.46 2.99 5.74
C THR A 35 -6.57 3.91 6.97
N VAL A 36 -5.75 4.96 7.01
CA VAL A 36 -5.75 5.94 8.12
C VAL A 36 -6.96 6.86 8.00
N GLY A 37 -7.20 7.41 6.81
CA GLY A 37 -8.43 8.14 6.47
C GLY A 37 -8.86 9.21 7.48
N TYR A 38 -8.05 10.26 7.68
CA TYR A 38 -8.37 11.35 8.62
C TYR A 38 -9.68 12.08 8.31
N GLY A 39 -10.14 12.05 7.05
CA GLY A 39 -11.40 12.66 6.62
C GLY A 39 -11.34 14.18 6.44
N ASP A 40 -10.14 14.75 6.50
CA ASP A 40 -9.83 16.15 6.21
C ASP A 40 -9.92 16.46 4.70
N PHE A 41 -9.54 15.50 3.86
CA PHE A 41 -9.77 15.53 2.41
C PHE A 41 -10.78 14.46 2.00
N SER A 42 -11.68 14.81 1.09
CA SER A 42 -12.63 13.88 0.49
C SER A 42 -13.01 14.32 -0.92
N PRO A 43 -13.10 13.39 -1.89
CA PRO A 43 -13.42 13.74 -3.27
C PRO A 43 -14.82 14.35 -3.36
N GLN A 44 -14.91 15.52 -3.98
CA GLN A 44 -16.16 16.26 -4.17
C GLN A 44 -16.79 15.92 -5.51
N THR A 45 -15.98 15.61 -6.52
CA THR A 45 -16.46 15.27 -7.86
C THR A 45 -17.00 13.84 -7.93
N ASP A 46 -18.00 13.62 -8.78
CA ASP A 46 -18.58 12.27 -8.95
C ASP A 46 -17.55 11.29 -9.53
N LEU A 47 -16.67 11.77 -10.42
CA LEU A 47 -15.57 10.97 -10.96
C LEU A 47 -14.50 10.65 -9.90
N GLY A 48 -14.14 11.61 -9.04
CA GLY A 48 -13.18 11.39 -7.95
C GLY A 48 -13.72 10.41 -6.91
N LYS A 49 -15.03 10.44 -6.62
CA LYS A 49 -15.70 9.43 -5.77
C LYS A 49 -15.63 8.05 -6.40
N LEU A 50 -15.99 7.91 -7.67
CA LEU A 50 -15.93 6.63 -8.38
C LEU A 50 -14.49 6.09 -8.44
N PHE A 51 -13.53 6.96 -8.74
CA PHE A 51 -12.11 6.61 -8.73
C PHE A 51 -11.68 6.11 -7.36
N THR A 52 -12.08 6.79 -6.28
CA THR A 52 -11.74 6.41 -4.91
C THR A 52 -12.27 5.02 -4.53
N ILE A 53 -13.48 4.66 -4.97
CA ILE A 53 -14.04 3.32 -4.75
C ILE A 53 -13.14 2.25 -5.38
N ILE A 54 -12.73 2.45 -6.64
CA ILE A 54 -11.84 1.53 -7.35
C ILE A 54 -10.45 1.51 -6.69
N TYR A 55 -9.94 2.68 -6.31
CA TYR A 55 -8.63 2.87 -5.71
C TYR A 55 -8.50 2.13 -4.38
N ILE A 56 -9.53 2.18 -3.53
CA ILE A 56 -9.60 1.40 -2.28
C ILE A 56 -9.53 -0.10 -2.57
N GLY A 57 -10.22 -0.58 -3.61
CA GLY A 57 -10.14 -2.00 -4.03
C GLY A 57 -8.71 -2.43 -4.39
N ILE A 58 -7.96 -1.58 -5.09
CA ILE A 58 -6.54 -1.81 -5.39
C ILE A 58 -5.70 -1.78 -4.10
N GLY A 59 -6.01 -0.86 -3.17
CA GLY A 59 -5.36 -0.75 -1.87
C GLY A 59 -5.47 -2.02 -1.04
N VAL A 60 -6.64 -2.68 -1.02
CA VAL A 60 -6.82 -3.98 -0.35
C VAL A 60 -5.89 -5.04 -0.94
N GLY A 61 -5.75 -5.08 -2.27
CA GLY A 61 -4.80 -5.98 -2.93
C GLY A 61 -3.35 -5.72 -2.50
N LEU A 62 -2.95 -4.45 -2.38
CA LEU A 62 -1.61 -4.10 -1.89
C LEU A 62 -1.39 -4.59 -0.46
N ILE A 63 -2.37 -4.45 0.44
CA ILE A 63 -2.27 -4.95 1.82
C ILE A 63 -2.05 -6.47 1.84
N LEU A 64 -2.74 -7.24 0.99
CA LEU A 64 -2.52 -8.68 0.87
C LEU A 64 -1.10 -9.02 0.42
N THR A 65 -0.57 -8.29 -0.57
CA THR A 65 0.82 -8.50 -1.01
C THR A 65 1.82 -8.16 0.09
N PHE A 66 1.55 -7.12 0.87
CA PHE A 66 2.38 -6.72 2.01
C PHE A 66 2.39 -7.81 3.08
N ILE A 67 1.23 -8.35 3.44
CA ILE A 67 1.11 -9.48 4.39
C ILE A 67 1.89 -10.69 3.89
N ASN A 68 1.79 -11.03 2.59
CA ASN A 68 2.55 -12.15 2.03
C ASN A 68 4.07 -11.89 2.12
N THR A 69 4.54 -10.69 1.81
CA THR A 69 5.97 -10.35 1.94
C THR A 69 6.45 -10.47 3.38
N VAL A 70 5.69 -9.94 4.35
CA VAL A 70 6.00 -10.08 5.78
C VAL A 70 6.01 -11.54 6.18
N TYR A 71 5.03 -12.32 5.74
CA TYR A 71 4.94 -13.76 6.01
C TYR A 71 6.15 -14.53 5.46
N GLN A 72 6.57 -14.28 4.22
CA GLN A 72 7.76 -14.91 3.64
C GLN A 72 9.01 -14.53 4.43
N HIS A 73 9.15 -13.26 4.81
CA HIS A 73 10.30 -12.81 5.59
C HIS A 73 10.41 -13.51 6.95
N PHE A 74 9.30 -13.64 7.68
CA PHE A 74 9.26 -14.40 8.93
C PHE A 74 9.55 -15.90 8.72
N ARG A 75 9.04 -16.47 7.62
CA ARG A 75 9.28 -17.88 7.28
C ARG A 75 10.75 -18.16 6.96
N GLU A 76 11.38 -17.32 6.15
CA GLU A 76 12.80 -17.42 5.79
C GLU A 76 13.69 -17.31 7.02
N THR A 77 13.41 -16.30 7.86
CA THR A 77 14.12 -16.09 9.13
C THR A 77 14.05 -17.35 10.00
N ARG A 78 12.85 -17.95 10.17
CA ARG A 78 12.66 -19.18 10.95
C ARG A 78 13.39 -20.39 10.37
N GLN A 79 13.44 -20.51 9.04
CA GLN A 79 14.13 -21.62 8.36
C GLN A 79 15.66 -21.51 8.54
N GLN A 80 16.22 -20.31 8.41
CA GLN A 80 17.65 -20.08 8.65
C GLN A 80 18.08 -20.46 10.07
N PHE A 81 17.28 -20.13 11.09
CA PHE A 81 17.55 -20.54 12.46
C PHE A 81 17.48 -22.07 12.65
N ALA A 82 16.54 -22.75 11.98
CA ALA A 82 16.42 -24.21 12.05
C ALA A 82 17.59 -24.93 11.36
N GLU A 83 18.06 -24.42 10.22
CA GLU A 83 19.21 -24.96 9.49
C GLU A 83 20.54 -24.69 10.21
N SER A 84 20.73 -23.48 10.74
CA SER A 84 21.87 -23.12 11.61
C SER A 84 22.01 -24.10 12.78
N LYS A 85 20.91 -24.40 13.47
CA LYS A 85 20.92 -25.34 14.60
C LYS A 85 21.25 -26.77 14.17
N LYS A 86 20.77 -27.23 13.02
CA LYS A 86 21.11 -28.56 12.47
C LYS A 86 22.58 -28.67 12.04
N GLY A 87 23.15 -27.61 11.47
CA GLY A 87 24.57 -27.56 11.08
C GLY A 87 25.52 -27.63 12.28
N ASN A 88 25.18 -26.95 13.38
CA ASN A 88 25.96 -26.98 14.63
C ASN A 88 25.86 -28.30 15.39
N LEU A 89 24.76 -29.08 15.25
CA LEU A 89 24.63 -30.39 15.89
C LEU A 89 25.39 -31.52 15.17
N LYS A 90 25.80 -31.32 13.91
CA LYS A 90 26.49 -32.34 13.09
C LYS A 90 28.02 -32.18 13.06
N LYS A 91 28.56 -31.11 13.63
CA LYS A 91 30.00 -30.91 13.84
C LYS A 91 30.38 -31.37 15.23
#